data_AF-A0A6B1BUW4-F1
#
_entry.id   AF-A0A6B1BUW4-F1
#
_cell.length_a   1.000
_cell.length_b   1.000
_cell.length_c   1.000
_cell.angle_alpha   90.00
_cell.angle_beta   90.00
_cell.angle_gamma   90.00
#
_symmetry.space_group_name_H-M   'P 1'
#
loop_
_entity.id
_entity.type
_entity.pdbx_description
1 polymer ?
#
loop_
_entity_poly.entity_id
_entity_poly.type
_entity_poly.pdbx_seq_one_letter_code
_entity_poly.pdbx_strand_id
1 'polypeptide(L)'
;MNNIEKPFILVIDDTLGLTDIDLGDRATTSVIHPQEVEEPDLKDADLVLVDYALEDWPERDNLSTISLQPVTGMALAVVLREQVDQNEKDKLTAFALYTARLRDIKGRFASATAQHVLARLNNLEWIFQKTDPNRYSRMLLLADAVRELPGQWSEDSDSRVQQLLDMDKDDESFERCWHDVKDCRVPVEELSEGGHSILFIRWLLHQVLPYPCFLWAEHWVAARLRISIETLREVLEGDSDLAKDLNSMRYSGILAGFLGDRWWRGAIEDYAWNLVEGHTADVQQLRDALAERAGMDLDPIKVNPAVVCVDKNWQPIDKFLSPMDTITLHPDHWPSFADSAWMDIETVQNDTTLWPLVDPLDQHRIVSDEE
;
A
#
# COMPACT_ATOMS: atom_id res chain seq x y z
N MET A 1 1.26 10.76 -32.24
CA MET A 1 1.35 9.81 -31.12
C MET A 1 2.71 10.03 -30.49
N ASN A 2 2.77 10.67 -29.32
CA ASN A 2 4.02 10.75 -28.58
C ASN A 2 4.41 9.31 -28.23
N ASN A 3 5.64 8.93 -28.55
CA ASN A 3 6.17 7.62 -28.20
C ASN A 3 6.34 7.64 -26.68
N ILE A 4 5.34 7.18 -25.92
CA ILE A 4 5.45 7.08 -24.47
C ILE A 4 6.54 6.05 -24.23
N GLU A 5 7.70 6.54 -23.79
CA GLU A 5 8.82 5.69 -23.42
C GLU A 5 8.33 4.69 -22.36
N LYS A 6 8.78 3.44 -22.43
CA LYS A 6 8.34 2.39 -21.49
C LYS A 6 9.17 2.48 -20.20
N PRO A 7 8.62 2.13 -19.03
CA PRO A 7 9.44 2.01 -17.83
C PRO A 7 10.55 0.97 -18.04
N PHE A 8 11.75 1.27 -17.56
CA PHE A 8 12.87 0.34 -17.54
C PHE A 8 13.02 -0.29 -16.15
N ILE A 9 12.94 -1.61 -16.11
CA ILE A 9 13.05 -2.41 -14.90
C ILE A 9 14.32 -3.25 -15.00
N LEU A 10 15.28 -2.96 -14.12
CA LEU A 10 16.53 -3.70 -13.99
C LEU A 10 16.37 -4.78 -12.93
N VAL A 11 16.71 -6.02 -13.25
CA VAL A 11 16.70 -7.16 -12.34
C VAL A 11 18.14 -7.60 -12.10
N ILE A 12 18.51 -7.70 -10.83
CA ILE A 12 19.83 -8.11 -10.40
C ILE A 12 19.69 -9.46 -9.70
N ASP A 13 20.19 -10.50 -10.34
CA ASP A 13 20.07 -11.90 -9.93
C ASP A 13 21.37 -12.61 -10.31
N ASP A 14 21.90 -13.43 -9.39
CA ASP A 14 23.13 -14.19 -9.58
C ASP A 14 22.92 -15.43 -10.46
N THR A 15 21.68 -15.87 -10.64
CA THR A 15 21.32 -17.03 -11.46
C THR A 15 20.66 -16.63 -12.77
N LEU A 16 21.48 -16.18 -13.73
CA LEU A 16 21.02 -15.81 -15.07
C LEU A 16 20.24 -16.97 -15.74
N GLY A 17 18.97 -16.73 -16.08
CA GLY A 17 18.11 -17.67 -16.83
C GLY A 17 17.06 -18.42 -16.00
N LEU A 18 17.04 -18.31 -14.67
CA LEU A 18 15.93 -18.81 -13.83
C LEU A 18 14.85 -17.75 -13.59
N THR A 19 15.21 -16.49 -13.76
CA THR A 19 14.34 -15.34 -13.52
C THR A 19 13.89 -14.74 -14.85
N ASP A 20 12.91 -15.37 -15.50
CA ASP A 20 12.23 -14.77 -16.64
C ASP A 20 11.13 -13.82 -16.11
N ILE A 21 11.40 -12.52 -16.20
CA ILE A 21 10.41 -11.47 -15.94
C ILE A 21 9.89 -11.00 -17.29
N ASP A 22 8.85 -11.67 -17.78
CA ASP A 22 8.14 -11.25 -18.98
C ASP A 22 7.04 -10.24 -18.60
N LEU A 23 7.31 -8.96 -18.84
CA LEU A 23 6.33 -7.87 -18.73
C LEU A 23 5.73 -7.50 -20.09
N GLY A 24 5.96 -8.33 -21.12
CA GLY A 24 5.52 -8.12 -22.48
C GLY A 24 6.02 -6.80 -23.05
N ASP A 25 5.14 -6.10 -23.75
CA ASP A 25 5.44 -4.80 -24.34
C ASP A 25 5.20 -3.62 -23.37
N ARG A 26 4.93 -3.87 -22.09
CA ARG A 26 4.60 -2.81 -21.12
C ARG A 26 5.82 -2.20 -20.44
N ALA A 27 6.95 -2.90 -20.40
CA ALA A 27 8.20 -2.41 -19.86
C ALA A 27 9.39 -2.90 -20.69
N THR A 28 10.51 -2.20 -20.57
CA THR A 28 11.82 -2.75 -20.93
C THR A 28 12.38 -3.44 -19.69
N THR A 29 12.84 -4.69 -19.83
CA THR A 29 13.40 -5.47 -18.72
C THR A 29 14.80 -5.95 -19.07
N SER A 30 15.74 -5.81 -18.13
CA SER A 30 17.08 -6.40 -18.25
C SER A 30 17.37 -7.21 -17.00
N VAL A 31 17.94 -8.40 -17.17
CA VAL A 31 18.43 -9.24 -16.05
C VAL A 31 19.94 -9.26 -16.15
N ILE A 32 20.61 -8.75 -15.12
CA ILE A 32 22.06 -8.57 -15.09
C ILE A 32 22.61 -9.25 -13.84
N HIS A 33 23.77 -9.91 -13.98
CA HIS A 33 24.46 -10.48 -12.84
C HIS A 33 25.01 -9.35 -11.94
N PRO A 34 24.98 -9.44 -10.60
CA PRO A 34 25.42 -8.37 -9.71
C PRO A 34 26.80 -7.74 -10.02
N GLN A 35 27.73 -8.54 -10.56
CA GLN A 35 29.07 -8.08 -10.96
C GLN A 35 29.11 -7.23 -12.24
N GLU A 36 28.12 -7.42 -13.11
CA GLU A 36 28.04 -6.77 -14.42
C GLU A 36 27.22 -5.48 -14.36
N VAL A 37 26.69 -5.12 -13.19
CA VAL A 37 25.91 -3.90 -13.00
C VAL A 37 26.83 -2.69 -13.14
N GLU A 38 26.55 -1.85 -14.14
CA GLU A 38 27.27 -0.62 -14.38
C GLU A 38 26.41 0.61 -14.02
N GLU A 39 27.06 1.77 -13.94
CA GLU A 39 26.39 3.04 -13.67
C GLU A 39 25.30 3.40 -14.71
N PRO A 40 25.47 3.15 -16.03
CA PRO A 40 24.41 3.38 -17.01
C PRO A 40 23.14 2.55 -16.73
N ASP A 41 23.27 1.29 -16.30
CA ASP A 41 22.12 0.44 -15.98
C ASP A 41 21.27 1.06 -14.86
N LEU A 42 21.94 1.57 -13.82
CA LEU A 42 21.29 2.25 -12.69
C LEU A 42 20.79 3.66 -13.04
N LYS A 43 21.33 4.32 -14.07
CA LYS A 43 20.87 5.63 -14.57
C LYS A 43 19.58 5.54 -15.34
N ASP A 44 19.46 4.50 -16.14
CA ASP A 44 18.29 4.37 -17.00
C ASP A 44 17.12 3.74 -16.25
N ALA A 45 17.36 3.00 -15.16
CA ALA A 45 16.33 2.24 -14.45
C ALA A 45 15.34 3.12 -13.67
N ASP A 46 14.05 2.83 -13.87
CA ASP A 46 12.94 3.36 -13.05
C ASP A 46 12.76 2.52 -11.78
N LEU A 47 13.00 1.21 -11.88
CA LEU A 47 12.92 0.26 -10.78
C LEU A 47 14.05 -0.77 -10.88
N VAL A 48 14.81 -0.90 -9.81
CA VAL A 48 15.82 -1.94 -9.62
C VAL A 48 15.26 -3.01 -8.68
N LEU A 49 15.20 -4.23 -9.17
CA LEU A 49 14.79 -5.42 -8.44
C LEU A 49 16.03 -6.22 -8.09
N VAL A 50 16.30 -6.44 -6.81
CA VAL A 50 17.46 -7.25 -6.38
C VAL A 50 16.97 -8.56 -5.77
N ASP A 51 17.45 -9.72 -6.24
CA ASP A 51 17.19 -10.96 -5.54
C ASP A 51 17.87 -10.95 -4.17
N TYR A 52 17.14 -11.39 -3.15
CA TYR A 52 17.65 -11.46 -1.80
C TYR A 52 18.78 -12.49 -1.65
N ALA A 53 18.64 -13.66 -2.28
CA ALA A 53 19.63 -14.73 -2.22
C ALA A 53 20.61 -14.57 -3.37
N LEU A 54 21.84 -14.17 -3.05
CA LEU A 54 22.95 -14.06 -4.00
C LEU A 54 24.01 -15.09 -3.60
N GLU A 55 23.74 -16.36 -3.89
CA GLU A 55 24.53 -17.53 -3.48
C GLU A 55 25.60 -17.94 -4.51
N ASP A 56 25.39 -17.67 -5.80
CA ASP A 56 26.29 -17.98 -6.91
C ASP A 56 27.05 -16.73 -7.37
N TRP A 57 27.93 -16.20 -6.51
CA TRP A 57 28.77 -15.04 -6.84
C TRP A 57 30.25 -15.26 -6.44
N PRO A 58 30.99 -16.11 -7.19
CA PRO A 58 32.35 -16.50 -6.84
C PRO A 58 33.32 -15.32 -6.70
N GLU A 59 33.19 -14.29 -7.53
CA GLU A 59 34.07 -13.14 -7.54
C GLU A 59 33.95 -12.32 -6.27
N ARG A 60 32.73 -12.14 -5.74
CA ARG A 60 32.49 -11.58 -4.41
C ARG A 60 33.12 -12.46 -3.35
N ASP A 61 32.87 -13.76 -3.39
CA ASP A 61 33.28 -14.72 -2.35
C ASP A 61 34.80 -14.90 -2.27
N ASN A 62 35.51 -14.66 -3.37
CA ASN A 62 36.97 -14.69 -3.45
C ASN A 62 37.65 -13.40 -2.94
N LEU A 63 36.90 -12.34 -2.63
CA LEU A 63 37.47 -11.13 -2.03
C LEU A 63 37.94 -11.41 -0.60
N SER A 64 39.07 -10.80 -0.22
CA SER A 64 39.56 -10.87 1.17
C SER A 64 38.92 -9.83 2.09
N THR A 65 38.30 -8.80 1.51
CA THR A 65 37.75 -7.64 2.22
C THR A 65 36.24 -7.78 2.41
N ILE A 66 35.81 -8.08 3.63
CA ILE A 66 34.40 -8.32 4.00
C ILE A 66 33.48 -7.15 3.61
N SER A 67 33.96 -5.90 3.69
CA SER A 67 33.14 -4.73 3.33
C SER A 67 32.80 -4.63 1.84
N LEU A 68 33.45 -5.42 0.99
CA LEU A 68 33.17 -5.52 -0.45
C LEU A 68 32.31 -6.76 -0.78
N GLN A 69 31.80 -7.45 0.24
CA GLN A 69 31.05 -8.71 0.10
C GLN A 69 29.61 -8.55 0.57
N PRO A 70 28.72 -7.91 -0.23
CA PRO A 70 27.30 -7.89 0.10
C PRO A 70 26.75 -9.31 0.12
N VAL A 71 26.48 -9.82 1.32
CA VAL A 71 26.04 -11.21 1.55
C VAL A 71 24.60 -11.43 1.07
N THR A 72 23.79 -10.38 1.01
CA THR A 72 22.39 -10.44 0.61
C THR A 72 22.06 -9.36 -0.40
N GLY A 73 21.01 -9.58 -1.19
CA GLY A 73 20.47 -8.56 -2.09
C GLY A 73 20.06 -7.27 -1.40
N MET A 74 19.69 -7.35 -0.12
CA MET A 74 19.37 -6.17 0.68
C MET A 74 20.61 -5.30 0.92
N ALA A 75 21.75 -5.92 1.26
CA ALA A 75 23.01 -5.18 1.41
C ALA A 75 23.47 -4.60 0.07
N LEU A 76 23.31 -5.36 -1.03
CA LEU A 76 23.63 -4.88 -2.37
C LEU A 76 22.75 -3.70 -2.77
N ALA A 77 21.43 -3.75 -2.53
CA ALA A 77 20.50 -2.68 -2.85
C ALA A 77 20.88 -1.35 -2.17
N VAL A 78 21.37 -1.39 -0.93
CA VAL A 78 21.88 -0.19 -0.24
C VAL A 78 23.09 0.38 -0.97
N VAL A 79 24.08 -0.46 -1.31
CA VAL A 79 25.28 0.00 -2.04
C VAL A 79 24.91 0.62 -3.38
N LEU A 80 24.04 -0.02 -4.15
CA LEU A 80 23.62 0.47 -5.47
C LEU A 80 22.79 1.75 -5.37
N ARG A 81 21.92 1.87 -4.34
CA ARG A 81 21.16 3.10 -4.09
C ARG A 81 22.09 4.27 -3.81
N GLU A 82 23.09 4.09 -2.95
CA GLU A 82 24.07 5.16 -2.66
C GLU A 82 24.83 5.59 -3.92
N GLN A 83 25.09 4.68 -4.86
CA GLN A 83 25.67 5.05 -6.17
C GLN A 83 24.69 5.86 -7.03
N VAL A 84 23.39 5.57 -6.96
CA VAL A 84 22.36 6.36 -7.65
C VAL A 84 22.24 7.75 -7.05
N ASP A 85 22.16 7.84 -5.72
CA ASP A 85 21.92 9.10 -4.99
C ASP A 85 23.10 10.08 -5.07
N GLN A 86 24.33 9.58 -5.24
CA GLN A 86 25.52 10.44 -5.45
C GLN A 86 25.59 11.07 -6.84
N ASN A 87 24.84 10.54 -7.80
CA ASN A 87 24.80 11.09 -9.14
C ASN A 87 23.73 12.18 -9.19
N GLU A 88 24.12 13.41 -9.55
CA GLU A 88 23.17 14.48 -9.87
C GLU A 88 22.35 14.06 -11.11
N LYS A 89 21.22 13.37 -10.89
CA LYS A 89 20.33 12.89 -11.94
C LYS A 89 19.04 13.68 -11.95
N ASP A 90 18.53 13.91 -13.16
CA ASP A 90 17.16 14.37 -13.37
C ASP A 90 16.13 13.23 -13.17
N LYS A 91 16.58 11.97 -13.18
CA LYS A 91 15.73 10.76 -13.13
C LYS A 91 15.85 10.03 -11.79
N LEU A 92 14.70 9.60 -11.28
CA LEU A 92 14.57 8.87 -10.02
C LEU A 92 14.58 7.35 -10.25
N THR A 93 15.06 6.60 -9.27
CA THR A 93 15.11 5.13 -9.31
C THR A 93 14.57 4.54 -8.00
N ALA A 94 13.59 3.66 -8.09
CA ALA A 94 13.16 2.84 -6.96
C ALA A 94 14.04 1.59 -6.83
N PHE A 95 14.19 1.09 -5.60
CA PHE A 95 14.76 -0.21 -5.27
C PHE A 95 13.76 -1.06 -4.50
N ALA A 96 13.59 -2.29 -4.97
CA ALA A 96 12.78 -3.29 -4.30
C ALA A 96 13.51 -4.64 -4.28
N LEU A 97 13.12 -5.50 -3.34
CA LEU A 97 13.57 -6.90 -3.35
C LEU A 97 12.63 -7.75 -4.20
N TYR A 98 13.19 -8.73 -4.91
CA TYR A 98 12.43 -9.72 -5.65
C TYR A 98 12.80 -11.13 -5.19
N THR A 99 11.99 -11.74 -4.33
CA THR A 99 12.46 -12.88 -3.53
C THR A 99 11.40 -13.97 -3.31
N ALA A 100 11.85 -15.22 -3.17
CA ALA A 100 11.04 -16.32 -2.61
C ALA A 100 11.25 -16.51 -1.10
N ARG A 101 12.17 -15.75 -0.49
CA ARG A 101 12.70 -15.97 0.87
C ARG A 101 12.26 -14.90 1.86
N LEU A 102 10.98 -14.47 1.80
CA LEU A 102 10.47 -13.45 2.72
C LEU A 102 10.66 -13.82 4.20
N ARG A 103 10.61 -15.12 4.52
CA ARG A 103 10.85 -15.63 5.88
C ARG A 103 12.24 -15.27 6.43
N ASP A 104 13.25 -15.25 5.57
CA ASP A 104 14.62 -14.98 5.96
C ASP A 104 14.85 -13.49 6.18
N ILE A 105 14.19 -12.65 5.38
CA ILE A 105 14.15 -11.19 5.55
C ILE A 105 13.47 -10.80 6.86
N LYS A 106 12.36 -11.49 7.19
CA LYS A 106 11.60 -11.24 8.41
C LYS A 106 12.42 -11.54 9.68
N GLY A 107 13.40 -12.44 9.61
CA GLY A 107 14.28 -12.75 10.73
C GLY A 107 13.50 -13.06 12.03
N ARG A 108 13.69 -12.20 13.04
CA ARG A 108 13.07 -12.35 14.38
C ARG A 108 11.83 -11.48 14.61
N PHE A 109 11.37 -10.72 13.62
CA PHE A 109 10.14 -9.95 13.79
C PHE A 109 8.99 -10.90 14.13
N ALA A 110 8.16 -10.50 15.10
CA ALA A 110 7.01 -11.28 15.54
C ALA A 110 6.13 -11.69 14.35
N SER A 111 5.37 -12.77 14.51
CA SER A 111 4.60 -13.38 13.43
C SER A 111 3.53 -12.42 12.91
N ALA A 112 3.86 -11.66 11.86
CA ALA A 112 3.06 -11.28 10.69
C ALA A 112 3.42 -9.88 10.14
N THR A 113 4.71 -9.60 10.04
CA THR A 113 5.19 -8.37 9.39
C THR A 113 4.84 -8.39 7.91
N ALA A 114 3.97 -7.48 7.51
CA ALA A 114 3.57 -7.29 6.13
C ALA A 114 4.73 -6.73 5.29
N GLN A 115 4.69 -6.97 3.97
CA GLN A 115 5.78 -6.64 3.04
C GLN A 115 6.18 -5.16 3.09
N HIS A 116 5.21 -4.26 3.25
CA HIS A 116 5.45 -2.82 3.33
C HIS A 116 6.27 -2.42 4.57
N VAL A 117 6.07 -3.09 5.70
CA VAL A 117 6.83 -2.84 6.92
C VAL A 117 8.28 -3.29 6.75
N LEU A 118 8.49 -4.49 6.20
CA LEU A 118 9.83 -5.00 5.91
C LEU A 118 10.55 -4.11 4.87
N ALA A 119 9.84 -3.61 3.87
CA ALA A 119 10.40 -2.67 2.89
C ALA A 119 10.83 -1.36 3.57
N ARG A 120 9.95 -0.76 4.39
CA ARG A 120 10.22 0.46 5.16
C ARG A 120 11.44 0.33 6.05
N LEU A 121 11.53 -0.76 6.82
CA LEU A 121 12.64 -0.99 7.77
C LEU A 121 14.00 -1.17 7.08
N ASN A 122 14.01 -1.47 5.78
CA ASN A 122 15.23 -1.71 5.01
C ASN A 122 15.45 -0.67 3.91
N ASN A 123 14.78 0.50 3.99
CA ASN A 123 14.95 1.58 3.03
C ASN A 123 14.66 1.17 1.57
N LEU A 124 13.64 0.32 1.37
CA LEU A 124 13.17 -0.16 0.08
C LEU A 124 11.77 0.38 -0.22
N GLU A 125 11.44 0.58 -1.49
CA GLU A 125 10.08 0.96 -1.87
C GLU A 125 9.11 -0.20 -1.70
N TRP A 126 9.52 -1.43 -2.03
CA TRP A 126 8.70 -2.62 -1.84
C TRP A 126 9.51 -3.93 -1.72
N ILE A 127 8.82 -5.02 -1.37
CA ILE A 127 9.34 -6.39 -1.46
C ILE A 127 8.35 -7.24 -2.25
N PHE A 128 8.73 -7.63 -3.46
CA PHE A 128 7.97 -8.51 -4.33
C PHE A 128 8.26 -9.97 -4.01
N GLN A 129 7.21 -10.74 -3.69
CA GLN A 129 7.33 -12.18 -3.57
C GLN A 129 7.25 -12.84 -4.94
N LYS A 130 8.19 -13.74 -5.26
CA LYS A 130 8.18 -14.56 -6.49
C LYS A 130 6.89 -15.40 -6.61
N THR A 131 6.21 -15.69 -5.50
CA THR A 131 4.95 -16.45 -5.44
C THR A 131 3.68 -15.60 -5.59
N ASP A 132 3.78 -14.27 -5.51
CA ASP A 132 2.61 -13.39 -5.64
C ASP A 132 2.14 -13.33 -7.10
N PRO A 133 0.90 -13.72 -7.44
CA PRO A 133 0.40 -13.68 -8.81
C PRO A 133 0.34 -12.25 -9.37
N ASN A 134 0.19 -11.24 -8.52
CA ASN A 134 0.07 -9.83 -8.93
C ASN A 134 1.41 -9.09 -8.94
N ARG A 135 2.54 -9.79 -8.74
CA ARG A 135 3.86 -9.16 -8.64
C ARG A 135 4.23 -8.34 -9.87
N TYR A 136 3.95 -8.85 -11.08
CA TYR A 136 4.31 -8.20 -12.33
C TYR A 136 3.51 -6.92 -12.60
N SER A 137 2.20 -6.95 -12.35
CA SER A 137 1.37 -5.74 -12.45
C SER A 137 1.81 -4.68 -11.44
N ARG A 138 2.15 -5.09 -10.22
CA ARG A 138 2.66 -4.19 -9.18
C ARG A 138 4.05 -3.62 -9.51
N MET A 139 4.95 -4.40 -10.11
CA MET A 139 6.25 -3.90 -10.59
C MET A 139 6.07 -2.78 -11.62
N LEU A 140 5.15 -2.97 -12.57
CA LEU A 140 4.81 -1.95 -13.57
C LEU A 140 4.24 -0.70 -12.93
N LEU A 141 3.24 -0.85 -12.04
CA LEU A 141 2.63 0.28 -11.34
C LEU A 141 3.66 1.08 -10.53
N LEU A 142 4.61 0.41 -9.87
CA LEU A 142 5.68 1.08 -9.14
C LEU A 142 6.63 1.83 -10.10
N ALA A 143 7.08 1.18 -11.17
CA ALA A 143 7.99 1.80 -12.13
C ALA A 143 7.34 3.00 -12.84
N ASP A 144 6.07 2.91 -13.22
CA ASP A 144 5.31 4.02 -13.79
C ASP A 144 5.13 5.17 -12.77
N ALA A 145 4.78 4.85 -11.53
CA ALA A 145 4.63 5.86 -10.49
C ALA A 145 5.94 6.63 -10.20
N VAL A 146 7.10 5.96 -10.28
CA VAL A 146 8.42 6.62 -10.15
C VAL A 146 8.67 7.62 -11.28
N ARG A 147 8.26 7.29 -12.51
CA ARG A 147 8.39 8.19 -13.67
C ARG A 147 7.50 9.42 -13.60
N GLU A 148 6.36 9.27 -12.95
CA GLU A 148 5.44 10.37 -12.74
C GLU A 148 5.91 11.34 -11.66
N LEU A 149 6.83 10.92 -10.78
CA LEU A 149 7.40 11.82 -9.79
C LEU A 149 8.20 12.95 -10.45
N PRO A 150 8.09 14.19 -9.93
CA PRO A 150 8.94 15.26 -10.40
C PRO A 150 10.38 15.03 -9.91
N GLY A 151 11.38 15.33 -10.75
CA GLY A 151 12.79 15.29 -10.35
C GLY A 151 13.11 16.34 -9.27
N GLN A 152 12.40 17.47 -9.27
CA GLN A 152 12.47 18.52 -8.26
C GLN A 152 11.07 19.01 -7.93
N TRP A 153 10.79 19.20 -6.64
CA TRP A 153 9.52 19.79 -6.20
C TRP A 153 9.60 21.32 -6.28
N SER A 154 8.53 21.93 -6.76
CA SER A 154 8.38 23.39 -6.78
C SER A 154 7.88 23.90 -5.43
N GLU A 155 7.88 25.23 -5.25
CA GLU A 155 7.25 25.89 -4.09
C GLU A 155 5.75 25.55 -3.94
N ASP A 156 5.08 25.11 -5.02
CA ASP A 156 3.69 24.68 -5.03
C ASP A 156 3.55 23.15 -4.91
N SER A 157 4.08 22.60 -3.82
CA SER A 157 4.09 21.16 -3.58
C SER A 157 2.68 20.57 -3.40
N ASP A 158 1.74 21.31 -2.79
CA ASP A 158 0.34 20.89 -2.60
C ASP A 158 -0.33 20.56 -3.94
N SER A 159 -0.20 21.47 -4.91
CA SER A 159 -0.73 21.29 -6.27
C SER A 159 -0.18 20.04 -6.95
N ARG A 160 1.10 19.76 -6.74
CA ARG A 160 1.76 18.58 -7.30
C ARG A 160 1.30 17.29 -6.61
N VAL A 161 1.11 17.30 -5.30
CA VAL A 161 0.53 16.17 -4.56
C VAL A 161 -0.87 15.88 -5.07
N GLN A 162 -1.74 16.89 -5.18
CA GLN A 162 -3.10 16.75 -5.70
C GLN A 162 -3.10 16.12 -7.11
N GLN A 163 -2.19 16.58 -7.98
CA GLN A 163 -2.04 16.00 -9.32
C GLN A 163 -1.62 14.52 -9.28
N LEU A 164 -0.63 14.15 -8.45
CA LEU A 164 -0.16 12.76 -8.35
C LEU A 164 -1.23 11.84 -7.73
N LEU A 165 -2.10 12.39 -6.88
CA LEU A 165 -3.25 11.68 -6.33
C LEU A 165 -4.47 11.69 -7.26
N ASP A 166 -4.37 12.33 -8.44
CA ASP A 166 -5.47 12.52 -9.39
C ASP A 166 -6.72 13.16 -8.75
N MET A 167 -6.50 14.19 -7.95
CA MET A 167 -7.57 14.99 -7.35
C MET A 167 -7.98 16.11 -8.30
N ASP A 168 -9.27 16.18 -8.64
CA ASP A 168 -9.83 17.32 -9.36
C ASP A 168 -9.93 18.52 -8.42
N LYS A 169 -9.25 19.62 -8.78
CA LYS A 169 -9.22 20.84 -7.98
C LYS A 169 -10.48 21.68 -8.14
N ASP A 170 -11.23 21.44 -9.20
CA ASP A 170 -12.46 22.19 -9.50
C ASP A 170 -13.69 21.52 -8.85
N ASP A 171 -13.54 20.33 -8.27
CA ASP A 171 -14.61 19.62 -7.59
C ASP A 171 -14.58 19.92 -6.07
N GLU A 172 -15.55 20.72 -5.61
CA GLU A 172 -15.72 21.08 -4.19
C GLU A 172 -15.84 19.85 -3.27
N SER A 173 -16.27 18.70 -3.80
CA SER A 173 -16.35 17.43 -3.05
C SER A 173 -14.96 16.92 -2.62
N PHE A 174 -13.90 17.35 -3.30
CA PHE A 174 -12.52 16.94 -2.99
C PHE A 174 -11.81 17.84 -1.97
N GLU A 175 -12.40 18.97 -1.56
CA GLU A 175 -11.86 19.79 -0.48
C GLU A 175 -11.77 18.98 0.82
N ARG A 176 -12.81 18.22 1.16
CA ARG A 176 -12.80 17.35 2.34
C ARG A 176 -11.72 16.25 2.22
N CYS A 177 -11.64 15.60 1.07
CA CYS A 177 -10.63 14.58 0.79
C CYS A 177 -9.21 15.15 0.95
N TRP A 178 -9.01 16.42 0.57
CA TRP A 178 -7.73 17.09 0.69
C TRP A 178 -7.33 17.34 2.15
N HIS A 179 -8.29 17.66 3.02
CA HIS A 179 -8.03 17.73 4.46
C HIS A 179 -7.59 16.37 5.01
N ASP A 180 -8.28 15.29 4.65
CA ASP A 180 -7.92 13.92 5.08
C ASP A 180 -6.48 13.54 4.62
N VAL A 181 -6.08 13.97 3.41
CA VAL A 181 -4.72 13.79 2.91
C VAL A 181 -3.70 14.54 3.77
N LYS A 182 -3.97 15.80 4.12
CA LYS A 182 -3.08 16.61 4.98
C LYS A 182 -2.94 16.01 6.37
N ASP A 183 -4.02 15.49 6.94
CA ASP A 183 -4.01 14.84 8.25
C ASP A 183 -3.15 13.57 8.26
N CYS A 184 -2.98 12.94 7.09
CA CYS A 184 -2.07 11.81 6.89
C CYS A 184 -0.60 12.21 6.67
N ARG A 185 -0.26 13.49 6.89
CA ARG A 185 1.10 14.04 6.95
C ARG A 185 1.96 13.65 5.75
N VAL A 186 1.52 14.07 4.57
CA VAL A 186 2.35 14.03 3.35
C VAL A 186 3.72 14.68 3.66
N PRO A 187 4.86 14.08 3.25
CA PRO A 187 6.20 14.58 3.59
C PRO A 187 6.59 15.82 2.76
N VAL A 188 5.74 16.86 2.71
CA VAL A 188 5.90 18.03 1.83
C VAL A 188 7.17 18.83 2.14
N GLU A 189 7.53 18.96 3.41
CA GLU A 189 8.73 19.69 3.84
C GLU A 189 10.00 19.05 3.25
N GLU A 190 10.15 17.74 3.40
CA GLU A 190 11.29 16.99 2.86
C GLU A 190 11.34 17.03 1.33
N LEU A 191 10.18 17.05 0.68
CA LEU A 191 10.10 17.15 -0.78
C LEU A 191 10.56 18.54 -1.27
N SER A 192 10.18 19.61 -0.57
CA SER A 192 10.47 20.99 -0.94
C SER A 192 11.96 21.39 -0.84
N GLU A 193 12.74 20.75 0.04
CA GLU A 193 14.17 21.07 0.22
C GLU A 193 15.09 20.42 -0.82
N GLY A 194 14.52 19.97 -1.95
CA GLY A 194 15.22 19.19 -2.97
C GLY A 194 15.42 17.73 -2.56
N GLY A 195 14.64 17.25 -1.58
CA GLY A 195 14.73 15.89 -1.09
C GLY A 195 14.17 14.85 -2.06
N HIS A 196 14.47 13.59 -1.75
CA HIS A 196 14.16 12.45 -2.59
C HIS A 196 12.64 12.30 -2.81
N SER A 197 12.14 12.66 -4.00
CA SER A 197 10.72 12.50 -4.40
C SER A 197 10.17 11.08 -4.16
N ILE A 198 11.05 10.08 -4.09
CA ILE A 198 10.72 8.70 -3.74
C ILE A 198 10.04 8.56 -2.37
N LEU A 199 10.23 9.52 -1.46
CA LEU A 199 9.55 9.57 -0.17
C LEU A 199 8.03 9.63 -0.32
N PHE A 200 7.52 10.26 -1.40
CA PHE A 200 6.09 10.27 -1.69
C PHE A 200 5.55 8.87 -1.98
N ILE A 201 6.28 8.09 -2.80
CA ILE A 201 5.94 6.69 -3.10
C ILE A 201 5.98 5.83 -1.84
N ARG A 202 6.99 6.03 -0.98
CA ARG A 202 7.08 5.31 0.30
C ARG A 202 5.97 5.68 1.26
N TRP A 203 5.58 6.95 1.33
CA TRP A 203 4.44 7.37 2.12
C TRP A 203 3.17 6.65 1.66
N LEU A 204 2.89 6.62 0.35
CA LEU A 204 1.75 5.88 -0.20
C LEU A 204 1.83 4.38 0.10
N LEU A 205 2.94 3.72 -0.26
CA LEU A 205 3.11 2.27 -0.13
C LEU A 205 3.21 1.79 1.31
N HIS A 206 3.78 2.58 2.22
CA HIS A 206 4.11 2.13 3.58
C HIS A 206 3.19 2.69 4.64
N GLN A 207 2.42 3.74 4.36
CA GLN A 207 1.62 4.43 5.38
C GLN A 207 0.18 4.72 4.95
N VAL A 208 -0.14 4.72 3.65
CA VAL A 208 -1.51 5.00 3.19
C VAL A 208 -2.18 3.72 2.69
N LEU A 209 -1.73 3.17 1.56
CA LEU A 209 -2.41 2.07 0.88
C LEU A 209 -2.63 0.81 1.75
N PRO A 210 -1.73 0.43 2.68
CA PRO A 210 -1.94 -0.73 3.55
C PRO A 210 -2.97 -0.51 4.67
N TYR A 211 -3.41 0.72 4.94
CA TYR A 211 -4.16 1.08 6.13
C TYR A 211 -5.45 1.87 5.79
N PRO A 212 -6.45 1.90 6.69
CA PRO A 212 -7.65 2.72 6.51
C PRO A 212 -7.38 4.19 6.82
N CYS A 213 -6.77 4.90 5.87
CA CYS A 213 -6.47 6.32 5.97
C CYS A 213 -7.51 7.15 5.17
N PHE A 214 -7.07 8.15 4.41
CA PHE A 214 -7.93 8.86 3.45
C PHE A 214 -8.36 7.99 2.26
N LEU A 215 -7.72 6.83 2.07
CA LEU A 215 -8.10 5.80 1.11
C LEU A 215 -8.59 4.55 1.84
N TRP A 216 -9.79 4.09 1.49
CA TRP A 216 -10.40 2.90 2.05
C TRP A 216 -10.38 1.73 1.05
N ALA A 217 -10.08 0.54 1.56
CA ALA A 217 -10.36 -0.70 0.83
C ALA A 217 -11.85 -1.04 0.87
N GLU A 218 -12.24 -2.03 0.05
CA GLU A 218 -13.63 -2.49 -0.08
C GLU A 218 -14.32 -2.77 1.27
N HIS A 219 -13.61 -3.31 2.26
CA HIS A 219 -14.15 -3.65 3.58
C HIS A 219 -14.70 -2.43 4.32
N TRP A 220 -13.96 -1.32 4.31
CA TRP A 220 -14.39 -0.10 4.98
C TRP A 220 -15.50 0.62 4.21
N VAL A 221 -15.48 0.55 2.88
CA VAL A 221 -16.58 1.05 2.04
C VAL A 221 -17.86 0.27 2.35
N ALA A 222 -17.82 -1.06 2.35
CA ALA A 222 -18.94 -1.94 2.70
C ALA A 222 -19.46 -1.65 4.13
N ALA A 223 -18.56 -1.54 5.11
CA ALA A 223 -18.90 -1.18 6.49
C ALA A 223 -19.63 0.17 6.59
N ARG A 224 -19.15 1.18 5.85
CA ARG A 224 -19.73 2.53 5.85
C ARG A 224 -21.10 2.57 5.20
N LEU A 225 -21.29 1.82 4.11
CA LEU A 225 -22.54 1.71 3.37
C LEU A 225 -23.53 0.69 3.96
N ARG A 226 -23.11 -0.08 4.99
CA ARG A 226 -23.94 -1.08 5.69
C ARG A 226 -24.41 -2.25 4.82
N ILE A 227 -23.62 -2.61 3.81
CA ILE A 227 -23.87 -3.74 2.89
C ILE A 227 -22.76 -4.78 3.00
N SER A 228 -23.06 -6.05 2.69
CA SER A 228 -22.04 -7.10 2.66
C SER A 228 -20.97 -6.82 1.59
N ILE A 229 -19.78 -7.41 1.76
CA ILE A 229 -18.68 -7.22 0.81
C ILE A 229 -19.03 -7.87 -0.53
N GLU A 230 -19.69 -9.02 -0.50
CA GLU A 230 -20.16 -9.75 -1.67
C GLU A 230 -21.14 -8.89 -2.48
N THR A 231 -22.14 -8.29 -1.82
CA THR A 231 -23.08 -7.39 -2.48
C THR A 231 -22.40 -6.14 -3.02
N LEU A 232 -21.42 -5.56 -2.30
CA LEU A 232 -20.64 -4.43 -2.83
C LEU A 232 -19.93 -4.82 -4.13
N ARG A 233 -19.29 -6.00 -4.18
CA ARG A 233 -18.63 -6.50 -5.40
C ARG A 233 -19.61 -6.70 -6.54
N GLU A 234 -20.78 -7.31 -6.28
CA GLU A 234 -21.85 -7.47 -7.28
C GLU A 234 -22.33 -6.12 -7.84
N VAL A 235 -22.49 -5.11 -6.97
CA VAL A 235 -22.86 -3.75 -7.40
C VAL A 235 -21.77 -3.16 -8.29
N LEU A 236 -20.50 -3.27 -7.92
CA LEU A 236 -19.37 -2.69 -8.67
C LEU A 236 -19.14 -3.34 -10.04
N GLU A 237 -19.56 -4.59 -10.22
CA GLU A 237 -19.54 -5.29 -11.52
C GLU A 237 -20.69 -4.88 -12.46
N GLY A 238 -21.73 -4.23 -11.93
CA GLY A 238 -22.90 -3.79 -12.68
C GLY A 238 -22.83 -2.36 -13.21
N ASP A 239 -23.91 -1.93 -13.88
CA ASP A 239 -24.07 -0.59 -14.47
C ASP A 239 -25.12 0.27 -13.72
N SER A 240 -25.41 -0.07 -12.46
CA SER A 240 -26.38 0.65 -11.63
C SER A 240 -25.92 2.08 -11.34
N ASP A 241 -26.84 2.95 -10.90
CA ASP A 241 -26.45 4.32 -10.54
C ASP A 241 -25.54 4.33 -9.30
N LEU A 242 -25.77 3.41 -8.35
CA LEU A 242 -24.84 3.19 -7.24
C LEU A 242 -23.44 2.77 -7.72
N ALA A 243 -23.34 1.89 -8.72
CA ALA A 243 -22.05 1.47 -9.28
C ALA A 243 -21.30 2.65 -9.91
N LYS A 244 -22.01 3.51 -10.66
CA LYS A 244 -21.42 4.71 -11.27
C LYS A 244 -20.92 5.69 -10.21
N ASP A 245 -21.72 5.95 -9.19
CA ASP A 245 -21.32 6.83 -8.07
C ASP A 245 -20.07 6.28 -7.36
N LEU A 246 -20.05 4.99 -7.04
CA LEU A 246 -18.91 4.37 -6.36
C LEU A 246 -17.66 4.35 -7.24
N ASN A 247 -17.81 4.17 -8.55
CA ASN A 247 -16.68 4.25 -9.47
C ASN A 247 -16.15 5.68 -9.64
N SER A 248 -16.99 6.71 -9.55
CA SER A 248 -16.51 8.11 -9.59
C SER A 248 -15.76 8.52 -8.33
N MET A 249 -15.95 7.80 -7.22
CA MET A 249 -15.23 8.02 -5.95
C MET A 249 -13.99 7.13 -5.78
N ARG A 250 -13.67 6.30 -6.78
CA ARG A 250 -12.52 5.39 -6.76
C ARG A 250 -11.23 6.16 -6.99
N TYR A 251 -10.18 5.79 -6.25
CA TYR A 251 -8.85 6.36 -6.40
C TYR A 251 -8.21 5.95 -7.73
N SER A 252 -7.78 6.95 -8.50
CA SER A 252 -7.18 6.80 -9.84
C SER A 252 -5.77 7.39 -9.96
N GLY A 253 -5.19 7.92 -8.88
CA GLY A 253 -3.84 8.47 -8.86
C GLY A 253 -2.72 7.42 -8.99
N ILE A 254 -1.48 7.85 -8.79
CA ILE A 254 -0.32 6.96 -8.89
C ILE A 254 -0.47 5.75 -7.96
N LEU A 255 0.02 4.59 -8.39
CA LEU A 255 -0.14 3.32 -7.65
C LEU A 255 -1.60 2.87 -7.45
N ALA A 256 -2.58 3.45 -8.16
CA ALA A 256 -3.95 2.93 -8.16
C ALA A 256 -3.95 1.43 -8.54
N GLY A 257 -4.65 0.63 -7.72
CA GLY A 257 -4.70 -0.83 -7.88
C GLY A 257 -3.50 -1.60 -7.30
N PHE A 258 -2.46 -0.94 -6.78
CA PHE A 258 -1.26 -1.63 -6.28
C PHE A 258 -1.59 -2.63 -5.15
N LEU A 259 -2.40 -2.22 -4.16
CA LEU A 259 -2.94 -3.10 -3.10
C LEU A 259 -4.45 -3.37 -3.29
N GLY A 260 -4.86 -3.51 -4.55
CA GLY A 260 -6.27 -3.59 -4.93
C GLY A 260 -6.93 -2.22 -4.95
N ASP A 261 -8.25 -2.23 -5.09
CA ASP A 261 -9.02 -1.01 -5.27
C ASP A 261 -9.16 -0.22 -3.98
N ARG A 262 -9.22 1.10 -4.16
CA ARG A 262 -9.31 2.08 -3.07
C ARG A 262 -10.30 3.16 -3.43
N TRP A 263 -10.99 3.68 -2.42
CA TRP A 263 -11.95 4.77 -2.55
C TRP A 263 -11.57 5.91 -1.63
N TRP A 264 -11.86 7.13 -2.05
CA TRP A 264 -11.70 8.31 -1.23
C TRP A 264 -12.66 8.26 -0.03
N ARG A 265 -12.11 8.21 1.18
CA ARG A 265 -12.90 8.16 2.43
C ARG A 265 -13.89 9.32 2.50
N GLY A 266 -13.39 10.56 2.36
CA GLY A 266 -14.21 11.77 2.41
C GLY A 266 -15.38 11.72 1.42
N ALA A 267 -15.12 11.30 0.18
CA ALA A 267 -16.15 11.19 -0.85
C ALA A 267 -17.23 10.16 -0.49
N ILE A 268 -16.85 8.97 0.00
CA ILE A 268 -17.81 7.94 0.44
C ILE A 268 -18.63 8.43 1.64
N GLU A 269 -17.99 9.11 2.59
CA GLU A 269 -18.67 9.65 3.76
C GLU A 269 -19.66 10.76 3.40
N ASP A 270 -19.28 11.67 2.50
CA ASP A 270 -20.13 12.76 1.99
C ASP A 270 -21.28 12.22 1.16
N TYR A 271 -21.02 11.22 0.31
CA TYR A 271 -22.05 10.53 -0.45
C TYR A 271 -23.10 9.91 0.48
N ALA A 272 -22.67 9.12 1.45
CA ALA A 272 -23.57 8.49 2.42
C ALA A 272 -24.33 9.53 3.26
N TRP A 273 -23.71 10.68 3.57
CA TRP A 273 -24.36 11.79 4.27
C TRP A 273 -25.45 12.45 3.44
N ASN A 274 -25.13 12.81 2.19
CA ASN A 274 -26.03 13.49 1.28
C ASN A 274 -27.22 12.62 0.89
N LEU A 275 -26.99 11.31 0.71
CA LEU A 275 -28.03 10.35 0.33
C LEU A 275 -29.19 10.27 1.34
N VAL A 276 -28.92 10.58 2.62
CA VAL A 276 -29.93 10.56 3.70
C VAL A 276 -30.13 11.93 4.36
N GLU A 277 -29.73 13.01 3.67
CA GLU A 277 -29.88 14.39 4.15
C GLU A 277 -29.33 14.59 5.58
N GLY A 278 -28.21 13.94 5.89
CA GLY A 278 -27.53 14.02 7.18
C GLY A 278 -27.99 13.04 8.26
N HIS A 279 -29.05 12.26 8.02
CA HIS A 279 -29.55 11.23 8.94
C HIS A 279 -28.77 9.91 8.85
N THR A 280 -27.42 9.96 8.83
CA THR A 280 -26.56 8.78 8.64
C THR A 280 -26.66 7.71 9.74
N ALA A 281 -27.27 8.04 10.88
CA ALA A 281 -27.60 7.08 11.94
C ALA A 281 -28.86 6.25 11.63
N ASP A 282 -29.73 6.71 10.72
CA ASP A 282 -30.88 5.95 10.24
C ASP A 282 -30.43 4.92 9.20
N VAL A 283 -30.07 3.73 9.70
CA VAL A 283 -29.60 2.61 8.88
C VAL A 283 -30.67 2.16 7.90
N GLN A 284 -31.95 2.25 8.24
CA GLN A 284 -33.01 1.83 7.33
C GLN A 284 -33.13 2.80 6.16
N GLN A 285 -33.13 4.11 6.44
CA GLN A 285 -33.16 5.14 5.40
C GLN A 285 -31.97 5.03 4.45
N LEU A 286 -30.75 4.83 4.98
CA LEU A 286 -29.56 4.64 4.16
C LEU A 286 -29.69 3.41 3.25
N ARG A 287 -30.16 2.29 3.80
CA ARG A 287 -30.33 1.05 3.03
C ARG A 287 -31.36 1.17 1.92
N ASP A 288 -32.49 1.80 2.21
CA ASP A 288 -33.57 1.98 1.23
C ASP A 288 -33.07 2.86 0.06
N ALA A 289 -32.37 3.95 0.38
CA ALA A 289 -31.80 4.84 -0.64
C ALA A 289 -30.70 4.17 -1.48
N LEU A 290 -29.83 3.36 -0.86
CA LEU A 290 -28.82 2.58 -1.58
C LEU A 290 -29.47 1.52 -2.49
N ALA A 291 -30.47 0.79 -2.00
CA ALA A 291 -31.18 -0.22 -2.77
C ALA A 291 -31.91 0.38 -3.98
N GLU A 292 -32.53 1.55 -3.81
CA GLU A 292 -33.13 2.31 -4.91
C GLU A 292 -32.11 2.63 -6.00
N ARG A 293 -30.93 3.15 -5.63
CA ARG A 293 -29.85 3.48 -6.59
C ARG A 293 -29.20 2.25 -7.23
N ALA A 294 -29.13 1.14 -6.49
CA ALA A 294 -28.62 -0.12 -7.01
C ALA A 294 -29.61 -0.79 -7.96
N GLY A 295 -30.91 -0.54 -7.82
CA GLY A 295 -31.97 -1.23 -8.55
C GLY A 295 -32.10 -2.71 -8.17
N MET A 296 -31.58 -3.10 -7.00
CA MET A 296 -31.61 -4.46 -6.48
C MET A 296 -31.63 -4.46 -4.94
N ASP A 297 -32.06 -5.58 -4.35
CA ASP A 297 -31.98 -5.77 -2.91
C ASP A 297 -30.51 -5.93 -2.49
N LEU A 298 -30.12 -5.19 -1.46
CA LEU A 298 -28.76 -5.21 -0.91
C LEU A 298 -28.72 -6.04 0.39
N ASP A 299 -27.85 -7.05 0.45
CA ASP A 299 -27.66 -7.84 1.66
C ASP A 299 -26.99 -6.99 2.74
N PRO A 300 -27.63 -6.78 3.90
CA PRO A 300 -27.09 -5.91 4.93
C PRO A 300 -26.01 -6.60 5.76
N ILE A 301 -25.11 -5.78 6.30
CA ILE A 301 -24.32 -6.21 7.44
C ILE A 301 -25.25 -6.40 8.65
N LYS A 302 -25.23 -7.61 9.23
CA LYS A 302 -26.12 -7.98 10.35
C LYS A 302 -25.79 -7.29 11.67
N VAL A 303 -24.57 -6.79 11.80
CA VAL A 303 -24.05 -6.17 13.03
C VAL A 303 -24.10 -4.65 12.92
N ASN A 304 -24.53 -3.96 13.99
CA ASN A 304 -24.60 -2.50 14.02
C ASN A 304 -24.29 -1.96 15.42
N PRO A 305 -23.28 -1.08 15.59
CA PRO A 305 -22.32 -0.65 14.57
C PRO A 305 -21.41 -1.80 14.13
N ALA A 306 -21.12 -1.88 12.83
CA ALA A 306 -20.15 -2.81 12.27
C ALA A 306 -18.76 -2.17 12.26
N VAL A 307 -17.75 -2.91 12.72
CA VAL A 307 -16.33 -2.58 12.58
C VAL A 307 -15.63 -3.58 11.66
N VAL A 308 -14.67 -3.08 10.89
CA VAL A 308 -13.79 -3.90 10.04
C VAL A 308 -12.70 -4.49 10.94
N CYS A 309 -12.61 -5.82 11.00
CA CYS A 309 -11.54 -6.49 11.71
C CYS A 309 -10.34 -6.74 10.80
N VAL A 310 -9.15 -6.84 11.39
CA VAL A 310 -7.92 -7.25 10.72
C VAL A 310 -7.42 -8.58 11.27
N ASP A 311 -6.71 -9.34 10.44
CA ASP A 311 -6.01 -10.55 10.84
C ASP A 311 -4.68 -10.24 11.52
N LYS A 312 -3.94 -11.29 11.92
CA LYS A 312 -2.59 -11.14 12.48
C LYS A 312 -1.61 -10.44 11.54
N ASN A 313 -1.82 -10.52 10.22
CA ASN A 313 -1.03 -9.81 9.20
C ASN A 313 -1.52 -8.39 8.92
N TRP A 314 -2.40 -7.87 9.77
CA TRP A 314 -2.96 -6.53 9.67
C TRP A 314 -3.70 -6.32 8.35
N GLN A 315 -4.20 -7.39 7.74
CA GLN A 315 -5.05 -7.35 6.56
C GLN A 315 -6.51 -7.40 6.98
N PRO A 316 -7.40 -6.64 6.34
CA PRO A 316 -8.83 -6.73 6.63
C PRO A 316 -9.34 -8.15 6.34
N ILE A 317 -10.27 -8.63 7.17
CA ILE A 317 -10.95 -9.92 6.98
C ILE A 317 -12.39 -9.70 6.52
N ASP A 318 -12.95 -10.66 5.78
CA ASP A 318 -14.35 -10.68 5.32
C ASP A 318 -15.33 -11.01 6.47
N LYS A 319 -15.16 -10.33 7.62
CA LYS A 319 -15.97 -10.50 8.83
C LYS A 319 -16.12 -9.14 9.51
N PHE A 320 -17.38 -8.72 9.66
CA PHE A 320 -17.75 -7.56 10.47
C PHE A 320 -18.17 -8.01 11.86
N LEU A 321 -17.70 -7.30 12.88
CA LEU A 321 -18.05 -7.55 14.27
C LEU A 321 -18.60 -6.29 14.93
N SER A 322 -19.16 -6.46 16.12
CA SER A 322 -19.59 -5.36 16.98
C SER A 322 -18.38 -4.88 17.78
N PRO A 323 -18.26 -3.59 18.12
CA PRO A 323 -17.25 -3.11 19.06
C PRO A 323 -17.17 -3.92 20.36
N MET A 324 -18.30 -4.48 20.81
CA MET A 324 -18.38 -5.32 22.02
C MET A 324 -17.66 -6.67 21.88
N ASP A 325 -17.50 -7.16 20.65
CA ASP A 325 -16.87 -8.45 20.32
C ASP A 325 -15.44 -8.26 19.76
N THR A 326 -14.94 -7.02 19.74
CA THR A 326 -13.62 -6.68 19.19
C THR A 326 -12.76 -5.93 20.18
N ILE A 327 -11.45 -6.01 19.96
CA ILE A 327 -10.43 -5.30 20.71
C ILE A 327 -9.65 -4.37 19.78
N THR A 328 -9.31 -3.19 20.29
CA THR A 328 -8.42 -2.26 19.63
C THR A 328 -6.97 -2.64 19.88
N LEU A 329 -6.15 -2.63 18.83
CA LEU A 329 -4.70 -2.85 18.91
C LEU A 329 -3.94 -1.61 18.41
N HIS A 330 -2.72 -1.45 18.93
CA HIS A 330 -1.72 -0.46 18.50
C HIS A 330 -0.46 -1.17 17.98
N PRO A 331 -0.49 -1.73 16.76
CA PRO A 331 0.71 -2.30 16.16
C PRO A 331 1.78 -1.22 15.96
N ASP A 332 3.05 -1.55 16.21
CA ASP A 332 4.18 -0.58 16.15
C ASP A 332 4.26 0.24 14.85
N HIS A 333 3.80 -0.34 13.73
CA HIS A 333 3.87 0.28 12.41
C HIS A 333 2.53 0.79 11.87
N TRP A 334 1.46 0.70 12.68
CA TRP A 334 0.16 1.25 12.34
C TRP A 334 0.21 2.78 12.41
N PRO A 335 -0.11 3.51 11.33
CA PRO A 335 -0.07 4.97 11.35
C PRO A 335 -1.06 5.54 12.36
N SER A 336 -0.64 6.56 13.12
CA SER A 336 -1.49 7.20 14.13
C SER A 336 -2.70 7.94 13.56
N PHE A 337 -2.69 8.23 12.25
CA PHE A 337 -3.78 8.89 11.53
C PHE A 337 -4.73 7.90 10.84
N ALA A 338 -4.39 6.61 10.81
CA ALA A 338 -5.29 5.59 10.27
C ALA A 338 -6.39 5.26 11.29
N ASP A 339 -7.54 4.79 10.82
CA ASP A 339 -8.55 4.24 11.73
C ASP A 339 -7.96 3.10 12.56
N SER A 340 -8.49 2.90 13.77
CA SER A 340 -7.95 1.91 14.71
C SER A 340 -7.95 0.48 14.14
N ALA A 341 -6.92 -0.29 14.49
CA ALA A 341 -6.87 -1.72 14.16
C ALA A 341 -7.77 -2.51 15.12
N TRP A 342 -8.87 -3.05 14.60
CA TRP A 342 -9.79 -3.88 15.38
C TRP A 342 -9.52 -5.36 15.11
N MET A 343 -9.55 -6.20 16.14
CA MET A 343 -9.47 -7.66 16.00
C MET A 343 -10.52 -8.34 16.86
N ASP A 344 -10.94 -9.53 16.45
CA ASP A 344 -11.82 -10.41 17.22
C ASP A 344 -11.22 -10.70 18.61
N ILE A 345 -12.00 -10.47 19.66
CA ILE A 345 -11.58 -10.70 21.05
C ILE A 345 -11.12 -12.14 21.29
N GLU A 346 -11.79 -13.12 20.69
CA GLU A 346 -11.42 -14.53 20.83
C GLU A 346 -10.06 -14.80 20.19
N THR A 347 -9.75 -14.13 19.08
CA THR A 347 -8.43 -14.27 18.43
C THR A 347 -7.33 -13.73 19.33
N VAL A 348 -7.54 -12.57 19.95
CA VAL A 348 -6.57 -11.95 20.87
C VAL A 348 -6.39 -12.79 22.14
N GLN A 349 -7.49 -13.31 22.72
CA GLN A 349 -7.42 -14.18 23.88
C GLN A 349 -6.65 -15.48 23.61
N ASN A 350 -6.79 -16.04 22.40
CA ASN A 350 -6.11 -17.28 22.00
C ASN A 350 -4.65 -17.08 21.55
N ASP A 351 -4.21 -15.84 21.30
CA ASP A 351 -2.84 -15.53 20.90
C ASP A 351 -2.22 -14.48 21.83
N THR A 352 -1.54 -14.98 22.86
CA THR A 352 -0.88 -14.15 23.88
C THR A 352 0.23 -13.25 23.30
N THR A 353 0.69 -13.50 22.07
CA THR A 353 1.68 -12.62 21.42
C THR A 353 1.09 -11.27 21.01
N LEU A 354 -0.24 -11.17 20.94
CA LEU A 354 -0.96 -9.93 20.62
C LEU A 354 -1.25 -9.06 21.84
N TRP A 355 -1.20 -9.62 23.06
CA TRP A 355 -1.53 -8.91 24.29
C TRP A 355 -0.73 -7.61 24.51
N PRO A 356 0.59 -7.55 24.20
CA PRO A 356 1.35 -6.31 24.33
C PRO A 356 0.87 -5.18 23.41
N LEU A 357 0.13 -5.50 22.35
CA LEU A 357 -0.39 -4.55 21.37
C LEU A 357 -1.80 -4.06 21.72
N VAL A 358 -2.47 -4.64 22.73
CA VAL A 358 -3.85 -4.28 23.08
C VAL A 358 -3.91 -2.89 23.68
N ASP A 359 -4.89 -2.09 23.25
CA ASP A 359 -5.15 -0.77 23.81
C ASP A 359 -5.31 -0.85 25.34
N PRO A 360 -4.67 0.03 26.12
CA PRO A 360 -4.80 0.05 27.58
C PRO A 360 -6.26 0.04 28.08
N LEU A 361 -7.19 0.65 27.33
CA LEU A 361 -8.62 0.67 27.67
C LEU A 361 -9.30 -0.70 27.49
N ASP A 362 -8.79 -1.55 26.61
CA ASP A 362 -9.33 -2.89 26.32
C ASP A 362 -8.64 -4.02 27.11
N GLN A 363 -7.55 -3.75 27.85
CA GLN A 363 -6.77 -4.79 28.55
C GLN A 363 -7.59 -5.63 29.55
N HIS A 364 -8.60 -5.05 30.19
CA HIS A 364 -9.47 -5.77 31.11
C HIS A 364 -10.34 -6.85 30.43
N ARG A 365 -10.41 -6.86 29.10
CA ARG A 365 -11.25 -7.77 28.30
C ARG A 365 -10.50 -9.03 27.87
N ILE A 366 -9.17 -9.04 27.94
CA ILE A 366 -8.34 -10.20 27.53
C ILE A 366 -7.87 -11.08 28.68
N VAL A 367 -7.94 -10.56 29.91
CA VAL A 367 -7.59 -11.33 31.11
C VAL A 367 -8.88 -11.95 31.66
N SER A 368 -8.98 -13.27 31.69
CA SER A 368 -10.08 -13.95 32.37
C SER A 368 -9.94 -13.78 33.88
N ASP A 369 -11.01 -13.36 34.56
CA ASP A 369 -11.11 -13.28 36.04
C ASP A 369 -11.08 -14.66 36.75
N GLU A 370 -10.39 -15.67 36.18
CA GLU A 370 -10.17 -16.96 36.83
C GLU A 370 -8.82 -16.97 37.56
N GLU A 371 -8.75 -16.24 38.69
CA GLU A 371 -7.87 -16.55 39.84
C GLU A 371 -8.63 -16.51 41.16
#